data_AF-A0A9D9EDR7-F1
#
_entry.id   AF-A0A9D9EDR7-F1
#
_cell.length_a   1.000
_cell.length_b   1.000
_cell.length_c   1.000
_cell.angle_alpha   90.00
_cell.angle_beta   90.00
_cell.angle_gamma   90.00
#
_symmetry.space_group_name_H-M   'P 1'
#
loop_
_entity.id
_entity.type
_entity.pdbx_description
1 polymer ?
#
loop_
_entity_poly.entity_id
_entity_poly.type
_entity_poly.pdbx_seq_one_letter_code
_entity_poly.pdbx_strand_id
1 'polypeptide(L)'
;MKKFLFLLYLSASFLLTSCAVIPKETVTLSKTVGEDLLVLHQSHRAAIEILFNRIENDINTFIDNTYSPYIIHTVLQDELNRYKIGDSTSLYGIIVNAGMNNTKEATDEAVGIMLEFTEAAKNQIESKREELLVPIIKQKNEIMGNIDSSYQNVIYANSTLTAYLESTRRLKESQGNIISGLGLDGLDDSFTEKLLDLSDFMDEAIKVGNTIDTKSDEAQQKIDEIIAKIKDITNNITK
;
A
#
# COMPACT_ATOMS: atom_id res chain seq x y z
N MET A 1 40.11 -26.80 60.76
CA MET A 1 39.69 -27.46 59.51
C MET A 1 38.27 -28.06 59.57
N LYS A 2 37.89 -28.85 60.59
CA LYS A 2 36.52 -29.43 60.69
C LYS A 2 35.36 -28.43 60.71
N LYS A 3 35.50 -27.27 61.38
CA LYS A 3 34.47 -26.20 61.39
C LYS A 3 34.31 -25.51 60.02
N PHE A 4 35.38 -25.40 59.24
CA PHE A 4 35.34 -24.80 57.89
C PHE A 4 34.72 -25.77 56.87
N LEU A 5 35.01 -27.07 56.98
CA LEU A 5 34.33 -28.10 56.18
C LEU A 5 32.82 -28.19 56.48
N PHE A 6 32.40 -28.03 57.73
CA PHE A 6 30.99 -28.06 58.12
C PHE A 6 30.22 -26.82 57.61
N LEU A 7 30.85 -25.63 57.64
CA LEU A 7 30.29 -24.41 57.05
C LEU A 7 30.18 -24.51 55.52
N LEU A 8 31.17 -25.13 54.86
CA LEU A 8 31.12 -25.39 53.42
C LEU A 8 29.96 -26.34 53.05
N TYR A 9 29.75 -27.40 53.84
CA TYR A 9 28.68 -28.38 53.64
C TYR A 9 27.27 -27.80 53.88
N LEU A 10 27.15 -26.88 54.85
CA LEU A 10 25.90 -26.17 55.14
C LEU A 10 25.56 -25.14 54.05
N SER A 11 26.56 -24.48 53.47
CA SER A 11 26.37 -23.58 52.30
C SER A 11 26.02 -24.34 51.02
N ALA A 12 26.61 -25.53 50.82
CA ALA A 12 26.33 -26.38 49.66
C ALA A 12 24.93 -27.00 49.69
N SER A 13 24.35 -27.26 50.87
CA SER A 13 22.96 -27.72 51.00
C SER A 13 21.93 -26.66 50.62
N PHE A 14 22.26 -25.37 50.75
CA PHE A 14 21.33 -24.28 50.41
C PHE A 14 21.23 -24.03 48.90
N LEU A 15 22.20 -24.52 48.11
CA LEU A 15 22.25 -24.35 46.66
C LEU A 15 21.40 -25.38 45.88
N LEU A 16 20.82 -26.38 46.56
CA LEU A 16 20.05 -27.47 45.92
C LEU A 16 18.52 -27.24 45.91
N THR A 17 18.01 -26.16 46.51
CA THR A 17 16.55 -25.90 46.61
C THR A 17 16.01 -24.95 45.55
N SER A 18 16.84 -24.44 44.64
CA SER A 18 16.38 -23.56 43.55
C SER A 18 15.84 -24.32 42.34
N CYS A 19 14.93 -25.27 42.54
CA CYS A 19 14.01 -25.70 41.48
C CYS A 19 12.78 -24.79 41.54
N ALA A 20 12.86 -23.61 40.95
CA ALA A 20 11.70 -22.73 40.82
C ALA A 20 10.63 -23.44 39.97
N VAL A 21 9.49 -23.77 40.58
CA VAL A 21 8.31 -24.25 39.86
C VAL A 21 7.76 -23.08 39.05
N ILE A 22 7.58 -23.27 37.74
CA ILE A 22 6.96 -22.26 36.89
C ILE A 22 5.53 -22.02 37.38
N PRO A 23 5.17 -20.78 37.79
CA PRO A 23 3.84 -20.45 38.26
C PRO A 23 2.78 -20.64 37.16
N LYS A 24 1.53 -20.93 37.54
CA LYS A 24 0.41 -21.05 36.57
C LYS A 24 0.16 -19.72 35.86
N GLU A 25 0.43 -18.64 36.56
CA GLU A 25 0.33 -17.25 36.13
C GLU A 25 1.21 -17.00 34.90
N THR A 26 2.39 -17.63 34.80
CA THR A 26 3.29 -17.51 33.64
C THR A 26 2.72 -18.17 32.38
N VAL A 27 2.04 -19.32 32.54
CA VAL A 27 1.33 -19.98 31.42
C VAL A 27 0.15 -19.13 30.98
N THR A 28 -0.65 -18.62 31.92
CA THR A 28 -1.80 -17.75 31.62
C THR A 28 -1.34 -16.50 30.89
N LEU A 29 -0.27 -15.84 31.37
CA LEU A 29 0.28 -14.66 30.72
C LEU A 29 0.72 -14.96 29.28
N SER A 30 1.42 -16.09 29.04
CA SER A 30 1.84 -16.47 27.68
C SER A 30 0.65 -16.72 26.75
N LYS A 31 -0.46 -17.27 27.25
CA LYS A 31 -1.71 -17.42 26.48
C LYS A 31 -2.32 -16.08 26.13
N THR A 32 -2.44 -15.19 27.11
CA THR A 32 -2.97 -13.83 26.90
C THR A 32 -2.12 -13.06 25.89
N VAL A 33 -0.79 -13.14 25.97
CA VAL A 33 0.10 -12.56 24.95
C VAL A 33 -0.20 -13.11 23.55
N GLY A 34 -0.48 -14.41 23.42
CA GLY A 34 -0.86 -15.01 22.14
C GLY A 34 -2.19 -14.48 21.59
N GLU A 35 -3.18 -14.30 22.46
CA GLU A 35 -4.48 -13.70 22.11
C GLU A 35 -4.32 -12.23 21.69
N ASP A 36 -3.53 -11.46 22.45
CA ASP A 36 -3.25 -10.04 22.15
C ASP A 36 -2.50 -9.88 20.83
N LEU A 37 -1.55 -10.78 20.51
CA LEU A 37 -0.85 -10.78 19.22
C LEU A 37 -1.79 -10.99 18.03
N LEU A 38 -2.84 -11.80 18.18
CA LEU A 38 -3.85 -11.98 17.13
C LEU A 38 -4.69 -10.70 16.93
N VAL A 39 -5.07 -10.04 18.02
CA VAL A 39 -5.81 -8.77 17.96
C VAL A 39 -4.93 -7.68 17.32
N LEU A 40 -3.66 -7.61 17.70
CA LEU A 40 -2.73 -6.63 17.15
C LEU A 40 -2.46 -6.87 15.66
N HIS A 41 -2.30 -8.13 15.24
CA HIS A 41 -2.17 -8.49 13.82
C HIS A 41 -3.37 -7.98 13.00
N GLN A 42 -4.59 -8.25 13.47
CA GLN A 42 -5.81 -7.82 12.79
C GLN A 42 -5.93 -6.29 12.73
N SER A 43 -5.64 -5.61 13.84
CA SER A 43 -5.67 -4.15 13.91
C SER A 43 -4.67 -3.52 12.94
N HIS A 44 -3.44 -4.05 12.89
CA HIS A 44 -2.41 -3.52 12.01
C HIS A 44 -2.76 -3.74 10.53
N ARG A 45 -3.26 -4.92 10.17
CA ARG A 45 -3.78 -5.22 8.83
C ARG A 45 -4.88 -4.24 8.42
N ALA A 46 -5.83 -3.97 9.30
CA ALA A 46 -6.93 -3.04 9.03
C ALA A 46 -6.43 -1.60 8.80
N ALA A 47 -5.46 -1.14 9.59
CA ALA A 47 -4.88 0.20 9.43
C ALA A 47 -4.21 0.39 8.06
N ILE A 48 -3.38 -0.59 7.66
CA ILE A 48 -2.72 -0.57 6.35
C ILE A 48 -3.74 -0.63 5.21
N GLU A 49 -4.77 -1.47 5.33
CA GLU A 49 -5.83 -1.57 4.33
C GLU A 49 -6.58 -0.25 4.16
N ILE A 50 -6.94 0.43 5.25
CA ILE A 50 -7.59 1.75 5.21
C ILE A 50 -6.71 2.77 4.49
N LEU A 51 -5.42 2.80 4.80
CA LEU A 51 -4.49 3.79 4.23
C LEU A 51 -4.29 3.57 2.72
N PHE A 52 -4.08 2.33 2.28
CA PHE A 52 -3.97 2.02 0.86
C PHE A 52 -5.28 2.28 0.11
N ASN A 53 -6.43 1.92 0.69
CA ASN A 53 -7.73 2.21 0.07
C ASN A 53 -7.95 3.71 -0.11
N ARG A 54 -7.49 4.54 0.85
CA ARG A 54 -7.51 6.00 0.71
C ARG A 54 -6.65 6.45 -0.48
N ILE A 55 -5.40 6.02 -0.55
CA ILE A 55 -4.49 6.36 -1.64
C ILE A 55 -5.06 5.95 -3.01
N GLU A 56 -5.62 4.74 -3.11
CA GLU A 56 -6.28 4.25 -4.32
C GLU A 56 -7.46 5.16 -4.73
N ASN A 57 -8.30 5.57 -3.78
CA ASN A 57 -9.41 6.49 -4.03
C ASN A 57 -8.92 7.88 -4.45
N ASP A 58 -7.83 8.35 -3.85
CA ASP A 58 -7.27 9.66 -4.15
C ASP A 58 -6.68 9.70 -5.57
N ILE A 59 -5.98 8.64 -5.98
CA ILE A 59 -5.49 8.48 -7.36
C ILE A 59 -6.67 8.45 -8.35
N ASN A 60 -7.73 7.71 -8.04
CA ASN A 60 -8.93 7.69 -8.89
C ASN A 60 -9.55 9.09 -9.01
N THR A 61 -9.67 9.80 -7.89
CA THR A 61 -10.19 11.18 -7.84
C THR A 61 -9.35 12.13 -8.70
N PHE A 62 -8.03 12.03 -8.61
CA PHE A 62 -7.11 12.81 -9.45
C PHE A 62 -7.27 12.47 -10.93
N ILE A 63 -7.35 11.19 -11.30
CA ILE A 63 -7.55 10.76 -12.68
C ILE A 63 -8.87 11.31 -13.23
N ASP A 64 -9.96 11.15 -12.49
CA ASP A 64 -11.29 11.49 -12.97
C ASP A 64 -11.51 13.01 -13.06
N ASN A 65 -11.04 13.75 -12.06
CA ASN A 65 -11.35 15.18 -11.93
C ASN A 65 -10.26 16.12 -12.49
N THR A 66 -9.02 15.64 -12.64
CA THR A 66 -7.89 16.48 -13.08
C THR A 66 -7.31 15.99 -14.40
N TYR A 67 -6.83 14.74 -14.45
CA TYR A 67 -6.14 14.22 -15.63
C TYR A 67 -7.09 14.02 -16.82
N SER A 68 -8.27 13.43 -16.62
CA SER A 68 -9.22 13.14 -17.69
C SER A 68 -9.71 14.41 -18.40
N PRO A 69 -10.14 15.48 -17.70
CA PRO A 69 -10.51 16.73 -18.36
C PRO A 69 -9.34 17.37 -19.12
N TYR A 70 -8.13 17.33 -18.55
CA TYR A 70 -6.92 17.87 -19.17
C TYR A 70 -6.56 17.14 -20.48
N ILE A 71 -6.50 15.81 -20.46
CA ILE A 71 -6.07 15.06 -21.64
C ILE A 71 -7.10 15.16 -22.77
N ILE A 72 -8.39 15.12 -22.43
CA ILE A 72 -9.48 15.33 -23.40
C ILE A 72 -9.37 16.73 -24.01
N HIS A 73 -9.15 17.77 -23.19
CA HIS A 73 -9.01 19.13 -23.69
C HIS A 73 -7.82 19.26 -24.63
N THR A 74 -6.67 18.72 -24.25
CA THR A 74 -5.43 18.78 -25.04
C THR A 74 -5.63 18.15 -26.42
N VAL A 75 -6.18 16.93 -26.48
CA VAL A 75 -6.43 16.25 -27.76
C VAL A 75 -7.46 17.00 -28.61
N LEU A 76 -8.54 17.52 -28.01
CA LEU A 76 -9.51 18.33 -28.74
C LEU A 76 -8.88 19.62 -29.28
N GLN A 77 -7.97 20.24 -28.54
CA GLN A 77 -7.27 21.43 -29.00
C GLN A 77 -6.35 21.13 -30.19
N ASP A 78 -5.67 19.99 -30.17
CA ASP A 78 -4.86 19.52 -31.30
C ASP A 78 -5.71 19.24 -32.54
N GLU A 79 -6.85 18.55 -32.39
CA GLU A 79 -7.80 18.30 -33.46
C GLU A 79 -8.36 19.62 -34.05
N LEU A 80 -8.62 20.61 -33.19
CA LEU A 80 -9.06 21.94 -33.63
C LEU A 80 -7.96 22.66 -34.40
N ASN A 81 -6.70 22.55 -33.98
CA ASN A 81 -5.58 23.16 -34.66
C ASN A 81 -5.34 22.52 -36.04
N ARG A 82 -5.45 21.19 -36.15
CA ARG A 82 -5.43 20.47 -37.44
C ARG A 82 -6.52 20.99 -38.37
N TYR A 83 -7.74 21.12 -37.88
CA TYR A 83 -8.84 21.69 -38.67
C TYR A 83 -8.53 23.11 -39.18
N LYS A 84 -8.03 23.99 -38.31
CA LYS A 84 -7.69 25.39 -38.66
C LYS A 84 -6.64 25.50 -39.76
N ILE A 85 -5.73 24.54 -39.89
CA ILE A 85 -4.73 24.51 -40.97
C ILE A 85 -5.21 23.79 -42.24
N GLY A 86 -6.51 23.43 -42.29
CA GLY A 86 -7.15 22.86 -43.48
C GLY A 86 -7.16 21.33 -43.52
N ASP A 87 -6.83 20.65 -42.42
CA ASP A 87 -6.91 19.19 -42.36
C ASP A 87 -8.35 18.71 -42.22
N SER A 88 -8.92 18.27 -43.35
CA SER A 88 -10.29 17.74 -43.42
C SER A 88 -10.46 16.38 -42.73
N THR A 89 -9.36 15.70 -42.37
CA THR A 89 -9.37 14.40 -41.67
C THR A 89 -9.34 14.56 -40.14
N SER A 90 -9.34 15.78 -39.63
CA SER A 90 -9.52 16.06 -38.21
C SER A 90 -10.96 15.77 -37.76
N LEU A 91 -11.13 15.51 -36.46
CA LEU A 91 -12.45 15.34 -35.83
C LEU A 91 -13.40 16.48 -36.19
N TYR A 92 -12.93 17.73 -36.08
CA TYR A 92 -13.72 18.90 -36.45
C TYR A 92 -13.99 18.99 -37.95
N GLY A 93 -13.00 18.65 -38.80
CA GLY A 93 -13.17 18.63 -40.25
C GLY A 93 -14.28 17.67 -40.69
N ILE A 94 -14.29 16.47 -40.13
CA ILE A 94 -15.30 15.45 -40.40
C ILE A 94 -16.69 15.89 -39.90
N ILE A 95 -16.77 16.44 -38.68
CA ILE A 95 -18.05 16.95 -38.12
C ILE A 95 -18.62 18.09 -38.96
N VAL A 96 -17.78 19.04 -39.38
CA VAL A 96 -18.20 20.15 -40.24
C VAL A 96 -18.67 19.64 -41.60
N ASN A 97 -17.94 18.69 -42.20
CA ASN A 97 -18.31 18.05 -43.46
C ASN A 97 -19.70 17.40 -43.38
N ALA A 98 -19.99 16.68 -42.30
CA ALA A 98 -21.30 16.08 -42.06
C ALA A 98 -22.41 17.12 -41.98
N GLY A 99 -22.18 18.22 -41.24
CA GLY A 99 -23.15 19.32 -41.10
C GLY A 99 -23.42 20.08 -42.40
N MET A 100 -22.42 20.20 -43.29
CA MET A 100 -22.56 20.90 -44.56
C MET A 100 -23.22 20.05 -45.66
N ASN A 101 -22.84 18.78 -45.77
CA ASN A 101 -23.27 17.92 -46.88
C ASN A 101 -24.54 17.12 -46.59
N ASN A 102 -24.84 16.87 -45.31
CA ASN A 102 -26.06 16.19 -44.85
C ASN A 102 -26.37 14.87 -45.58
N THR A 103 -25.34 14.15 -46.02
CA THR A 103 -25.47 12.82 -46.62
C THR A 103 -25.34 11.75 -45.54
N LYS A 104 -25.91 10.56 -45.80
CA LYS A 104 -25.80 9.41 -44.89
C LYS A 104 -24.33 9.04 -44.65
N GLU A 105 -23.53 9.03 -45.71
CA GLU A 105 -22.11 8.67 -45.64
C GLU A 105 -21.33 9.64 -44.74
N ALA A 106 -21.55 10.95 -44.90
CA ALA A 106 -20.85 11.96 -44.09
C ALA A 106 -21.31 11.96 -42.62
N THR A 107 -22.60 11.67 -42.36
CA THR A 107 -23.09 11.52 -40.99
C THR A 107 -22.61 10.23 -40.32
N ASP A 108 -22.56 9.11 -41.06
CA ASP A 108 -22.00 7.85 -40.56
C ASP A 108 -20.50 8.02 -40.24
N GLU A 109 -19.74 8.73 -41.08
CA GLU A 109 -18.32 9.05 -40.85
C GLU A 109 -18.12 9.91 -39.59
N ALA A 110 -18.94 10.93 -39.38
CA ALA A 110 -18.91 11.75 -38.17
C ALA A 110 -19.21 10.95 -36.91
N VAL A 111 -20.19 10.04 -36.96
CA VAL A 111 -20.46 9.13 -35.84
C VAL A 111 -19.27 8.21 -35.58
N GLY A 112 -18.65 7.67 -36.64
CA GLY A 112 -17.46 6.83 -36.54
C GLY A 112 -16.30 7.51 -35.83
N ILE A 113 -15.88 8.69 -36.30
CA ILE A 113 -14.75 9.42 -35.69
C ILE A 113 -15.04 9.85 -34.24
N MET A 114 -16.30 10.19 -33.91
CA MET A 114 -16.67 10.51 -32.52
C MET A 114 -16.56 9.28 -31.62
N LEU A 115 -16.98 8.10 -32.09
CA LEU A 115 -16.82 6.85 -31.35
C LEU A 115 -15.34 6.51 -31.16
N GLU A 116 -14.54 6.57 -32.24
CA GLU A 116 -13.09 6.34 -32.19
C GLU A 116 -12.40 7.29 -31.20
N PHE A 117 -12.74 8.58 -31.21
CA PHE A 117 -12.23 9.55 -30.24
C PHE A 117 -12.59 9.17 -28.80
N THR A 118 -13.85 8.81 -28.53
CA THR A 118 -14.27 8.42 -27.18
C THR A 118 -13.60 7.14 -26.69
N GLU A 119 -13.39 6.17 -27.58
CA GLU A 119 -12.69 4.93 -27.26
C GLU A 119 -11.20 5.18 -26.98
N ALA A 120 -10.55 5.99 -27.83
CA ALA A 120 -9.16 6.39 -27.63
C ALA A 120 -8.97 7.15 -26.31
N ALA A 121 -9.85 8.10 -26.01
CA ALA A 121 -9.83 8.85 -24.75
C ALA A 121 -9.98 7.92 -23.53
N LYS A 122 -10.95 7.00 -23.58
CA LYS A 122 -11.14 5.99 -22.52
C LYS A 122 -9.89 5.14 -22.33
N ASN A 123 -9.30 4.62 -23.41
CA ASN A 123 -8.11 3.77 -23.34
C ASN A 123 -6.91 4.52 -22.74
N GLN A 124 -6.71 5.79 -23.12
CA GLN A 124 -5.65 6.63 -22.58
C GLN A 124 -5.83 6.92 -21.08
N ILE A 125 -7.07 7.19 -20.65
CA ILE A 125 -7.41 7.44 -19.24
C ILE A 125 -7.19 6.18 -18.41
N GLU A 126 -7.71 5.04 -18.85
CA GLU A 126 -7.57 3.78 -18.12
C GLU A 126 -6.12 3.29 -18.10
N SER A 127 -5.37 3.46 -19.19
CA SER A 127 -3.93 3.17 -19.19
C SER A 127 -3.17 4.01 -18.16
N LYS A 128 -3.50 5.31 -18.04
CA LYS A 128 -2.89 6.16 -17.01
C LYS A 128 -3.32 5.73 -15.60
N ARG A 129 -4.59 5.34 -15.41
CA ARG A 129 -5.09 4.84 -14.13
C ARG A 129 -4.31 3.59 -13.69
N GLU A 130 -4.16 2.61 -14.59
CA GLU A 130 -3.40 1.39 -14.34
C GLU A 130 -1.94 1.69 -14.03
N GLU A 131 -1.31 2.59 -14.79
CA GLU A 131 0.08 3.01 -14.57
C GLU A 131 0.33 3.53 -13.15
N LEU A 132 -0.64 4.25 -12.57
CA LEU A 132 -0.53 4.80 -11.21
C LEU A 132 -0.97 3.81 -10.12
N LEU A 133 -2.03 3.01 -10.35
CA LEU A 133 -2.58 2.11 -9.35
C LEU A 133 -1.81 0.79 -9.21
N VAL A 134 -1.31 0.21 -10.30
CA VAL A 134 -0.65 -1.11 -10.26
C VAL A 134 0.54 -1.13 -9.29
N PRO A 135 1.44 -0.13 -9.27
CA PRO A 135 2.54 -0.08 -8.31
C PRO A 135 2.08 0.07 -6.84
N ILE A 136 0.96 0.76 -6.59
CA ILE A 136 0.37 0.92 -5.24
C ILE A 136 -0.18 -0.41 -4.74
N ILE A 137 -0.95 -1.10 -5.57
CA ILE A 137 -1.53 -2.41 -5.25
C ILE A 137 -0.42 -3.44 -5.00
N LYS A 138 0.64 -3.40 -5.82
CA LYS A 138 1.80 -4.28 -5.63
C LYS A 138 2.43 -4.07 -4.24
N GLN A 139 2.66 -2.82 -3.85
CA GLN A 139 3.26 -2.52 -2.55
C GLN A 139 2.35 -2.92 -1.39
N LYS A 140 1.05 -2.61 -1.48
CA LYS A 140 0.05 -3.07 -0.50
C LYS A 140 0.18 -4.57 -0.24
N ASN A 141 0.28 -5.37 -1.29
CA ASN A 141 0.40 -6.82 -1.18
C ASN A 141 1.74 -7.27 -0.57
N GLU A 142 2.85 -6.64 -0.96
CA GLU A 142 4.17 -6.94 -0.39
C GLU A 142 4.21 -6.64 1.11
N ILE A 143 3.71 -5.47 1.51
CA ILE A 143 3.65 -5.04 2.90
C ILE A 143 2.74 -5.94 3.72
N MET A 144 1.55 -6.24 3.20
CA MET A 144 0.60 -7.13 3.88
C MET A 144 1.22 -8.51 4.12
N GLY A 145 1.92 -9.04 3.12
CA GLY A 145 2.66 -10.31 3.25
C GLY A 145 3.77 -10.27 4.30
N ASN A 146 4.50 -9.15 4.40
CA ASN A 146 5.54 -8.96 5.42
C ASN A 146 4.96 -8.89 6.83
N ILE A 147 3.86 -8.14 7.02
CA ILE A 147 3.13 -8.07 8.29
C ILE A 147 2.64 -9.46 8.68
N ASP A 148 1.95 -10.15 7.77
CA ASP A 148 1.42 -11.49 8.02
C ASP A 148 2.53 -12.47 8.45
N SER A 149 3.67 -12.46 7.74
CA SER A 149 4.81 -13.33 8.05
C SER A 149 5.41 -13.01 9.43
N SER A 150 5.56 -11.73 9.75
CA SER A 150 6.13 -11.26 11.02
C SER A 150 5.28 -11.67 12.22
N TYR A 151 3.96 -11.44 12.16
CA TYR A 151 3.04 -11.86 13.22
C TYR A 151 2.96 -13.38 13.36
N GLN A 152 2.92 -14.13 12.25
CA GLN A 152 2.91 -15.59 12.28
C GLN A 152 4.15 -16.16 12.99
N ASN A 153 5.33 -15.59 12.75
CA ASN A 153 6.57 -16.02 13.41
C ASN A 153 6.51 -15.82 14.93
N VAL A 154 6.03 -14.65 15.38
CA VAL A 154 5.93 -14.34 16.81
C VAL A 154 4.84 -15.17 17.50
N ILE A 155 3.68 -15.36 16.84
CA ILE A 155 2.59 -16.22 17.35
C ILE A 155 3.06 -17.68 17.49
N TYR A 156 3.78 -18.20 16.48
CA TYR A 156 4.34 -19.55 16.52
C TYR A 156 5.34 -19.72 17.67
N ALA A 157 6.22 -18.74 17.86
CA ALA A 157 7.17 -18.73 18.96
C ALA A 157 6.49 -18.68 20.34
N ASN A 158 5.49 -17.80 20.50
CA ASN A 158 4.71 -17.72 21.74
C ASN A 158 3.93 -19.01 22.03
N SER A 159 3.40 -19.65 20.99
CA SER A 159 2.71 -20.95 21.12
C SER A 159 3.67 -22.05 21.57
N THR A 160 4.89 -22.08 21.00
CA THR A 160 5.95 -23.01 21.40
C THR A 160 6.38 -22.77 22.84
N LEU A 161 6.56 -21.51 23.24
CA LEU A 161 6.87 -21.12 24.62
C LEU A 161 5.74 -21.53 25.57
N THR A 162 4.48 -21.26 25.22
CA THR A 162 3.31 -21.65 26.02
C THR A 162 3.29 -23.16 26.23
N ALA A 163 3.50 -23.96 25.17
CA ALA A 163 3.55 -25.42 25.27
C ALA A 163 4.71 -25.91 26.16
N TYR A 164 5.87 -25.26 26.07
CA TYR A 164 7.02 -25.54 26.94
C TYR A 164 6.73 -25.21 28.42
N LEU A 165 6.10 -24.06 28.69
CA LEU A 165 5.71 -23.68 30.05
C LEU A 165 4.67 -24.66 30.62
N GLU A 166 3.72 -25.09 29.80
CA GLU A 166 2.74 -26.11 30.18
C GLU A 166 3.36 -27.48 30.44
N SER A 167 4.31 -27.92 29.60
CA SER A 167 4.97 -29.22 29.70
C SER A 167 5.96 -29.24 30.87
N THR A 168 6.76 -28.19 31.07
CA THR A 168 7.71 -28.06 32.18
C THR A 168 7.01 -28.00 33.54
N ARG A 169 5.79 -27.44 33.59
CA ARG A 169 4.92 -27.54 34.76
C ARG A 169 4.40 -28.97 34.99
N ARG A 170 4.34 -29.80 33.94
CA ARG A 170 3.81 -31.17 33.98
C ARG A 170 4.87 -32.26 34.17
N LEU A 171 6.12 -32.12 33.71
CA LEU A 171 7.30 -33.00 33.96
C LEU A 171 8.59 -32.41 33.34
N LYS A 172 9.77 -32.79 33.88
CA LYS A 172 11.12 -32.27 33.56
C LYS A 172 11.75 -32.94 32.31
N GLU A 173 12.54 -32.15 31.56
CA GLU A 173 13.41 -32.42 30.37
C GLU A 173 12.78 -32.40 28.95
N SER A 174 13.20 -31.44 28.10
CA SER A 174 14.31 -31.57 27.12
C SER A 174 14.41 -30.32 26.21
N GLN A 175 15.55 -30.21 25.51
CA GLN A 175 16.12 -29.07 24.76
C GLN A 175 15.42 -28.73 23.44
N GLY A 176 15.55 -27.46 23.04
CA GLY A 176 15.33 -26.98 21.67
C GLY A 176 15.47 -25.46 21.58
N ASN A 177 16.64 -24.98 21.13
CA ASN A 177 16.91 -23.57 20.88
C ASN A 177 16.13 -23.07 19.65
N ILE A 178 15.21 -22.11 19.85
CA ILE A 178 14.62 -21.27 18.78
C ILE A 178 14.41 -19.87 19.37
N ILE A 179 15.48 -19.13 19.66
CA ILE A 179 15.38 -17.74 20.19
C ILE A 179 16.13 -16.74 19.29
N SER A 180 16.91 -17.20 18.32
CA SER A 180 17.61 -16.34 17.35
C SER A 180 16.69 -16.03 16.16
N GLY A 181 15.79 -15.06 16.34
CA GLY A 181 14.85 -14.59 15.31
C GLY A 181 13.55 -13.97 15.84
N LEU A 182 13.42 -13.78 17.15
CA LEU A 182 12.21 -13.23 17.78
C LEU A 182 12.24 -11.71 17.78
N GLY A 183 11.82 -11.14 16.66
CA GLY A 183 11.56 -9.72 16.50
C GLY A 183 10.49 -9.53 15.44
N LEU A 184 9.72 -8.44 15.54
CA LEU A 184 8.89 -7.97 14.43
C LEU A 184 9.80 -7.23 13.42
N ASP A 185 10.89 -7.89 13.01
CA ASP A 185 11.86 -7.36 12.05
C ASP A 185 11.13 -7.22 10.70
N GLY A 186 10.79 -5.97 10.34
CA GLY A 186 9.91 -5.66 9.21
C GLY A 186 8.84 -4.60 9.49
N LEU A 187 8.67 -4.21 10.77
CA LEU A 187 7.90 -3.04 11.17
C LEU A 187 8.83 -1.82 11.32
N ASP A 188 9.45 -1.41 10.21
CA ASP A 188 10.31 -0.23 10.21
C ASP A 188 9.45 1.05 10.26
N ASP A 189 9.77 1.98 11.16
CA ASP A 189 9.07 3.27 11.29
C ASP A 189 9.13 4.07 9.97
N SER A 190 10.21 3.88 9.20
CA SER A 190 10.43 4.52 7.89
C SER A 190 9.33 4.21 6.87
N PHE A 191 8.68 3.05 7.00
CA PHE A 191 7.62 2.63 6.10
C PHE A 191 6.31 3.38 6.37
N THR A 192 5.94 3.49 7.65
CA THR A 192 4.74 4.24 8.07
C THR A 192 4.86 5.70 7.67
N GLU A 193 6.05 6.29 7.85
CA GLU A 193 6.34 7.67 7.42
C GLU A 193 6.14 7.86 5.91
N LYS A 194 6.72 6.99 5.07
CA LYS A 194 6.57 7.10 3.60
C LYS A 194 5.13 6.94 3.13
N LEU A 195 4.32 6.11 3.80
CA LEU A 195 2.90 6.00 3.48
C LEU A 195 2.11 7.23 3.90
N LEU A 196 2.44 7.83 5.04
CA LEU A 196 1.86 9.10 5.44
C LEU A 196 2.25 10.22 4.47
N ASP A 197 3.52 10.28 4.05
CA ASP A 197 4.00 11.23 3.04
C ASP A 197 3.25 11.09 1.72
N LEU A 198 3.00 9.85 1.26
CA LEU A 198 2.20 9.60 0.06
C LEU A 198 0.76 10.08 0.24
N SER A 199 0.14 9.77 1.37
CA SER A 199 -1.23 10.20 1.67
C SER A 199 -1.35 11.73 1.72
N ASP A 200 -0.43 12.40 2.40
CA ASP A 200 -0.41 13.85 2.53
C ASP A 200 -0.16 14.53 1.18
N PHE A 201 0.75 13.96 0.38
CA PHE A 201 0.99 14.41 -0.98
C PHE A 201 -0.24 14.24 -1.87
N MET A 202 -0.97 13.11 -1.75
CA MET A 202 -2.19 12.89 -2.52
C MET A 202 -3.30 13.88 -2.16
N ASP A 203 -3.46 14.21 -0.87
CA ASP A 203 -4.38 15.27 -0.43
C ASP A 203 -4.02 16.63 -1.05
N GLU A 204 -2.73 16.95 -1.12
CA GLU A 204 -2.23 18.17 -1.77
C GLU A 204 -2.44 18.14 -3.29
N ALA A 205 -2.12 17.02 -3.94
CA ALA A 205 -2.27 16.82 -5.37
C ALA A 205 -3.74 16.97 -5.82
N ILE A 206 -4.70 16.47 -5.04
CA ILE A 206 -6.13 16.67 -5.29
C ILE A 206 -6.51 18.14 -5.15
N LYS A 207 -6.04 18.82 -4.09
CA LYS A 207 -6.31 20.26 -3.89
C LYS A 207 -5.76 21.09 -5.04
N VAL A 208 -4.50 20.86 -5.43
CA VAL A 208 -3.87 21.54 -6.56
C VAL A 208 -4.60 21.21 -7.85
N GLY A 209 -4.87 19.93 -8.12
CA GLY A 209 -5.58 19.46 -9.31
C GLY A 209 -6.95 20.13 -9.50
N ASN A 210 -7.72 20.28 -8.42
CA ASN A 210 -9.02 20.98 -8.45
C ASN A 210 -8.91 22.48 -8.77
N THR A 211 -7.73 23.08 -8.62
CA THR A 211 -7.47 24.50 -8.94
C THR A 211 -6.83 24.70 -10.31
N ILE A 212 -6.36 23.63 -10.96
CA ILE A 212 -5.76 23.73 -12.28
C ILE A 212 -6.85 24.10 -13.28
N ASP A 213 -6.67 25.21 -13.99
CA ASP A 213 -7.40 25.44 -15.23
C ASP A 213 -6.86 24.45 -16.26
N THR A 214 -7.57 23.34 -16.44
CA THR A 214 -7.21 22.23 -17.33
C THR A 214 -7.15 22.64 -18.81
N LYS A 215 -7.51 23.89 -19.12
CA LYS A 215 -7.44 24.50 -20.45
C LYS A 215 -6.25 25.44 -20.66
N SER A 216 -5.40 25.59 -19.65
CA SER A 216 -4.22 26.46 -19.71
C SER A 216 -2.98 25.72 -20.20
N ASP A 217 -2.08 26.44 -20.86
CA ASP A 217 -0.76 25.90 -21.28
C ASP A 217 0.09 25.43 -20.10
N GLU A 218 -0.17 25.95 -18.89
CA GLU A 218 0.50 25.55 -17.64
C GLU A 218 -0.06 24.24 -17.05
N ALA A 219 -1.23 23.78 -17.50
CA ALA A 219 -1.89 22.60 -16.95
C ALA A 219 -1.03 21.34 -17.15
N GLN A 220 -0.39 21.23 -18.32
CA GLN A 220 0.49 20.11 -18.65
C GLN A 220 1.61 19.97 -17.62
N GLN A 221 2.37 21.06 -17.39
CA GLN A 221 3.51 21.03 -16.49
C GLN A 221 3.09 20.63 -15.07
N LYS A 222 2.02 21.24 -14.54
CA LYS A 222 1.55 20.96 -13.18
C LYS A 222 1.07 19.51 -13.01
N ILE A 223 0.38 18.97 -14.01
CA ILE A 223 -0.10 17.59 -14.00
C ILE A 223 1.06 16.59 -14.13
N ASP A 224 2.03 16.87 -15.00
CA ASP A 224 3.23 16.04 -15.15
C ASP A 224 4.08 16.02 -13.87
N GLU A 225 4.22 17.16 -13.18
CA GLU A 225 4.88 17.26 -11.89
C GLU A 225 4.18 16.42 -10.81
N ILE A 226 2.84 16.47 -10.75
CA ILE A 226 2.06 15.63 -9.84
C ILE A 226 2.30 14.14 -10.15
N ILE A 227 2.16 13.74 -11.42
CA ILE A 227 2.36 12.34 -11.85
C ILE A 227 3.78 11.86 -11.52
N ALA A 228 4.80 12.69 -11.76
CA ALA A 228 6.18 12.36 -11.47
C ALA A 228 6.40 12.11 -9.97
N LYS A 229 5.84 12.96 -9.10
CA LYS A 229 5.93 12.79 -7.65
C LYS A 229 5.16 11.57 -7.14
N ILE A 230 3.96 11.29 -7.67
CA ILE A 230 3.23 10.05 -7.34
C ILE A 230 4.14 8.86 -7.61
N LYS A 231 4.74 8.79 -8.81
CA LYS A 231 5.63 7.69 -9.18
C LYS A 231 6.89 7.60 -8.31
N ASP A 232 7.49 8.73 -7.97
CA ASP A 232 8.72 8.74 -7.15
C ASP A 232 8.45 8.18 -5.76
N ILE A 233 7.44 8.69 -5.07
CA ILE A 233 7.06 8.21 -3.73
C ILE A 233 6.66 6.74 -3.79
N THR A 234 5.87 6.37 -4.80
CA THR A 234 5.41 5.00 -5.03
C THR A 234 6.54 4.03 -5.33
N ASN A 235 7.66 4.43 -5.93
CA ASN A 235 8.75 3.49 -6.21
C ASN A 235 9.69 3.27 -5.01
N ASN A 236 9.49 4.03 -3.94
CA ASN A 236 10.42 4.10 -2.80
C ASN A 236 9.79 3.63 -1.47
N ILE A 237 8.53 3.17 -1.43
CA ILE A 237 7.88 2.78 -0.16
C ILE A 237 8.55 1.53 0.45
N THR A 238 9.00 0.58 -0.38
CA THR A 238 9.64 -0.68 0.08
C THR A 238 11.17 -0.74 -0.09
N LYS A 239 11.82 0.34 -0.56
CA LYS A 239 13.29 0.47 -0.62
C LYS A 239 13.85 1.15 0.62
#